data_AF-A0A5C4LP01-F1
#
_entry.id   AF-A0A5C4LP01-F1
#
_cell.length_a   1.000
_cell.length_b   1.000
_cell.length_c   1.000
_cell.angle_alpha   90.00
_cell.angle_beta   90.00
_cell.angle_gamma   90.00
#
_symmetry.space_group_name_H-M   'P 1'
#
loop_
_entity.id
_entity.type
_entity.pdbx_description
1 polymer ?
#
loop_
_entity_poly.entity_id
_entity_poly.type
_entity_poly.pdbx_seq_one_letter_code
_entity_poly.pdbx_strand_id
1 'polypeptide(L)'
;MAWQVWALASAVFTAMTAVLARAGSAGADTDAAAFLRSMVIVAALGALCLATGQWQGLRALSGRNLGYLSLSGLATAGSWACYFRALKVGGAAQVATLNKLSIVLVAVFGATLLGERLSGVNWLGVGLVVVGAYLLTWRG
;
A
#
# COMPACT_ATOMS: atom_id res chain seq x y z
N MET A 1 -20.79 -4.24 7.02
CA MET A 1 -20.84 -5.52 6.29
C MET A 1 -20.13 -5.46 4.93
N ALA A 2 -20.42 -4.53 4.02
CA ALA A 2 -19.77 -4.51 2.69
C ALA A 2 -18.26 -4.17 2.70
N TRP A 3 -17.82 -3.20 3.51
CA TRP A 3 -16.41 -2.75 3.49
C TRP A 3 -15.41 -3.78 4.00
N GLN A 4 -15.83 -4.68 4.91
CA GLN A 4 -14.97 -5.74 5.46
C GLN A 4 -14.59 -6.77 4.39
N VAL A 5 -15.55 -7.12 3.52
CA VAL A 5 -15.31 -8.03 2.40
C VAL A 5 -14.34 -7.42 1.40
N TRP A 6 -14.52 -6.14 1.04
CA TRP A 6 -13.58 -5.42 0.17
C TRP A 6 -12.19 -5.26 0.80
N ALA A 7 -12.11 -5.03 2.11
CA ALA A 7 -10.84 -4.95 2.83
C ALA A 7 -10.13 -6.31 2.88
N LEU A 8 -10.86 -7.41 3.09
CA LEU A 8 -10.29 -8.76 3.08
C LEU A 8 -9.79 -9.14 1.69
N ALA A 9 -10.57 -8.85 0.64
CA ALA A 9 -10.14 -9.04 -0.74
C ALA A 9 -8.87 -8.23 -1.04
N SER A 10 -8.83 -6.95 -0.63
CA SER A 10 -7.63 -6.09 -0.76
C SER A 10 -6.42 -6.67 -0.04
N ALA A 11 -6.60 -7.25 1.15
CA ALA A 11 -5.52 -7.90 1.90
C ALA A 11 -4.93 -9.09 1.12
N VAL A 12 -5.77 -9.92 0.48
CA VAL A 12 -5.31 -11.04 -0.37
C VAL A 12 -4.49 -10.53 -1.55
N PHE A 13 -4.99 -9.52 -2.29
CA PHE A 13 -4.25 -8.94 -3.42
C PHE A 13 -2.93 -8.29 -2.99
N THR A 14 -2.91 -7.67 -1.81
CA THR A 14 -1.70 -7.07 -1.23
C THR A 14 -0.66 -8.13 -0.88
N ALA A 15 -1.09 -9.24 -0.28
CA ALA A 15 -0.20 -10.36 0.03
C ALA A 15 0.37 -10.99 -1.24
N MET A 16 -0.47 -11.27 -2.25
CA MET A 16 -0.04 -11.82 -3.53
C MET A 16 0.92 -10.87 -4.26
N THR A 17 0.64 -9.56 -4.22
CA THR A 17 1.53 -8.50 -4.71
C THR A 17 2.91 -8.60 -4.08
N ALA A 18 3.00 -8.76 -2.76
CA ALA A 18 4.29 -8.79 -2.06
C ALA A 18 5.12 -10.02 -2.46
N VAL A 19 4.48 -11.19 -2.59
CA VAL A 19 5.16 -12.43 -3.00
C VAL A 19 5.64 -12.34 -4.46
N LEU A 20 4.77 -11.93 -5.39
CA LEU A 20 5.12 -11.77 -6.80
C LEU A 20 6.18 -10.68 -7.01
N ALA A 21 6.09 -9.57 -6.28
CA ALA A 21 7.10 -8.52 -6.29
C ALA A 21 8.48 -9.05 -5.87
N ARG A 22 8.55 -9.85 -4.80
CA ARG A 22 9.80 -10.47 -4.40
C ARG A 22 10.33 -11.42 -5.47
N ALA A 23 9.49 -12.33 -5.96
CA ALA A 23 9.89 -13.31 -6.97
C ALA A 23 10.38 -12.62 -8.26
N GLY A 24 9.69 -11.59 -8.74
CA GLY A 24 10.07 -10.85 -9.95
C GLY A 24 11.26 -9.89 -9.77
N SER A 25 11.54 -9.44 -8.54
CA SER A 25 12.71 -8.59 -8.24
C SER A 25 14.00 -9.38 -7.96
N ALA A 26 13.93 -10.72 -7.93
CA ALA A 26 15.09 -11.59 -7.77
C ALA A 26 15.91 -11.63 -9.08
N GLY A 27 16.77 -10.63 -9.28
CA GLY A 27 17.69 -10.54 -10.41
C GLY A 27 17.42 -9.37 -11.38
N ALA A 28 16.32 -8.64 -11.23
CA ALA A 28 16.00 -7.47 -12.04
C ALA A 28 16.41 -6.15 -11.34
N ASP A 29 16.66 -5.12 -12.14
CA ASP A 29 16.87 -3.78 -11.60
C ASP A 29 15.59 -3.25 -10.94
N THR A 30 15.73 -2.65 -9.76
CA THR A 30 14.60 -2.37 -8.84
C THR A 30 13.57 -1.45 -9.49
N ASP A 31 14.09 -0.45 -10.20
CA ASP A 31 13.29 0.62 -10.78
C ASP A 31 12.60 0.16 -12.06
N ALA A 32 13.23 -0.75 -12.82
CA ALA A 32 12.64 -1.36 -14.01
C ALA A 32 11.45 -2.28 -13.67
N ALA A 33 11.56 -3.08 -12.60
CA ALA A 33 10.47 -3.92 -12.13
C ALA A 33 9.27 -3.08 -11.63
N ALA A 34 9.53 -1.99 -10.91
CA ALA A 34 8.50 -1.06 -10.45
C ALA A 34 7.82 -0.32 -11.63
N PHE A 35 8.59 0.05 -12.66
CA PHE A 35 8.07 0.69 -13.86
C PHE A 35 7.15 -0.24 -14.66
N LEU A 36 7.58 -1.47 -14.94
CA LEU A 36 6.74 -2.46 -15.63
C LEU A 36 5.44 -2.71 -14.87
N ARG A 37 5.52 -2.86 -13.53
CA ARG A 37 4.35 -3.01 -12.67
C ARG A 37 3.40 -1.81 -12.79
N SER A 38 3.93 -0.59 -12.85
CA SER A 38 3.14 0.63 -13.04
C SER A 38 2.39 0.61 -14.37
N MET A 39 3.05 0.20 -15.46
CA MET A 39 2.40 0.11 -16.77
C MET A 39 1.25 -0.91 -16.77
N VAL A 40 1.44 -2.07 -16.15
CA VAL A 40 0.39 -3.10 -16.02
C VAL A 40 -0.80 -2.56 -15.21
N ILE A 41 -0.54 -1.80 -14.13
CA ILE A 41 -1.60 -1.18 -13.32
C ILE A 41 -2.36 -0.12 -14.11
N VAL A 42 -1.66 0.74 -14.86
CA VAL A 42 -2.29 1.75 -15.72
C VAL A 42 -3.16 1.09 -16.78
N ALA A 43 -2.68 0.03 -17.42
CA ALA A 43 -3.46 -0.72 -18.41
C ALA A 43 -4.72 -1.35 -17.80
N ALA A 44 -4.59 -2.00 -16.63
CA ALA A 44 -5.70 -2.63 -15.93
C ALA A 44 -6.76 -1.62 -15.46
N LEU A 45 -6.33 -0.50 -14.85
CA LEU A 45 -7.23 0.58 -14.44
C LEU A 45 -7.88 1.27 -15.64
N GLY A 46 -7.13 1.48 -16.73
CA GLY A 46 -7.65 2.01 -17.98
C GLY A 46 -8.75 1.13 -18.57
N ALA A 47 -8.52 -0.18 -18.66
CA ALA A 47 -9.51 -1.14 -19.11
C ALA A 47 -10.77 -1.13 -18.23
N LEU A 48 -10.61 -1.04 -16.90
CA LEU A 48 -11.72 -0.94 -15.97
C LEU A 48 -12.52 0.36 -16.14
N CYS A 49 -11.85 1.51 -16.29
CA CYS A 49 -12.51 2.79 -16.52
C CYS A 49 -13.28 2.81 -17.85
N LEU A 50 -12.75 2.15 -18.89
CA LEU A 50 -13.45 1.98 -20.16
C LEU A 50 -14.68 1.07 -20.01
N ALA A 51 -14.52 -0.09 -19.35
CA ALA A 51 -15.61 -1.04 -19.14
C ALA A 51 -16.74 -0.51 -18.25
N THR A 52 -16.42 0.36 -17.28
CA THR A 52 -17.39 0.94 -16.34
C THR A 52 -17.94 2.30 -16.78
N GLY A 53 -17.49 2.84 -17.93
CA GLY A 53 -17.90 4.16 -18.42
C GLY A 53 -17.42 5.34 -17.56
N GLN A 54 -16.56 5.11 -16.57
CA GLN A 54 -16.07 6.14 -15.64
C GLN A 54 -15.03 7.09 -16.24
N TRP A 55 -14.71 6.93 -17.53
CA TRP A 55 -13.77 7.79 -18.25
C TRP A 55 -14.16 9.28 -18.22
N GLN A 56 -15.47 9.59 -18.15
CA GLN A 56 -15.94 10.98 -18.00
C GLN A 56 -15.62 11.58 -16.63
N GLY A 57 -15.52 10.77 -15.57
CA GLY A 57 -15.20 11.21 -14.22
C GLY A 57 -13.79 11.82 -14.12
N LEU A 58 -12.85 11.39 -14.97
CA LEU A 58 -11.52 11.99 -15.09
C LEU A 58 -11.57 13.45 -15.57
N ARG A 59 -12.52 13.78 -16.46
CA ARG A 59 -12.71 15.16 -16.96
C ARG A 59 -13.41 16.06 -15.95
N ALA A 60 -14.14 15.47 -15.00
CA ALA A 60 -14.80 16.20 -13.91
C ALA A 60 -13.86 16.52 -12.73
N LEU A 61 -12.60 16.07 -12.77
CA LEU A 61 -11.63 16.38 -11.72
C LEU A 61 -11.24 17.86 -11.77
N SER A 62 -11.42 18.55 -10.64
CA SER A 62 -10.96 19.93 -10.48
C SER A 62 -9.42 20.01 -10.50
N GLY A 63 -8.86 21.18 -10.85
CA GLY A 63 -7.41 21.40 -10.81
C GLY A 63 -6.78 21.16 -9.43
N ARG A 64 -7.55 21.39 -8.35
CA ARG A 64 -7.11 21.07 -6.98
C ARG A 64 -7.03 19.56 -6.73
N ASN A 65 -8.00 18.79 -7.24
CA ASN A 65 -7.99 17.34 -7.13
C ASN A 65 -6.80 16.74 -7.88
N LEU A 66 -6.47 17.27 -9.07
CA LEU A 66 -5.28 16.88 -9.82
C LEU A 66 -4.01 17.10 -9.01
N GLY A 67 -3.86 18.27 -8.37
CA GLY A 67 -2.71 18.55 -7.50
C GLY A 67 -2.54 17.51 -6.38
N TYR A 68 -3.61 17.23 -5.63
CA TYR A 68 -3.56 16.22 -4.55
C TYR A 68 -3.31 14.80 -5.06
N LEU A 69 -3.94 14.40 -6.17
CA LEU A 69 -3.76 13.07 -6.76
C LEU A 69 -2.35 12.89 -7.34
N SER A 70 -1.78 13.92 -7.98
CA SER A 70 -0.40 13.90 -8.44
C SER A 70 0.57 13.78 -7.28
N LEU A 71 0.37 14.55 -6.20
CA LEU A 71 1.21 14.46 -5.00
C LEU A 71 1.12 13.07 -4.35
N SER A 72 -0.09 12.50 -4.27
CA SER A 72 -0.32 11.12 -3.80
C SER A 72 0.36 10.09 -4.70
N GLY A 73 0.35 10.29 -6.02
CA GLY A 73 1.04 9.43 -6.98
C GLY A 73 2.56 9.47 -6.79
N LEU A 74 3.13 10.66 -6.59
CA LEU A 74 4.56 10.83 -6.29
C LEU A 74 4.94 10.18 -4.97
N ALA A 75 4.12 10.34 -3.92
CA ALA A 75 4.32 9.67 -2.64
C ALA A 75 4.28 8.14 -2.78
N THR A 76 3.38 7.61 -3.63
CA THR A 76 3.29 6.17 -3.93
C THR A 76 4.53 5.67 -4.67
N ALA A 77 5.01 6.42 -5.66
CA ALA A 77 6.24 6.09 -6.38
C ALA A 77 7.47 6.06 -5.45
N GLY A 78 7.59 7.06 -4.56
CA GLY A 78 8.65 7.10 -3.54
C GLY A 78 8.57 5.93 -2.56
N SER A 79 7.36 5.58 -2.12
CA SER A 79 7.12 4.39 -1.28
C SER A 79 7.53 3.10 -1.97
N TRP A 80 7.20 2.92 -3.25
CA TRP A 80 7.62 1.74 -4.02
C TRP A 80 9.13 1.65 -4.16
N ALA A 81 9.81 2.75 -4.48
CA ALA A 81 11.27 2.77 -4.57
C ALA A 81 11.92 2.29 -3.25
N CYS A 82 11.42 2.76 -2.11
CA CYS A 82 11.88 2.32 -0.79
C CYS A 82 11.53 0.85 -0.51
N TYR A 83 10.29 0.43 -0.81
CA TYR A 83 9.79 -0.92 -0.58
C TYR A 83 10.56 -1.98 -1.39
N PHE A 84 10.79 -1.73 -2.68
CA PHE A 84 11.52 -2.67 -3.53
C PHE A 84 13.01 -2.72 -3.17
N ARG A 85 13.62 -1.59 -2.77
CA ARG A 85 14.97 -1.61 -2.19
C ARG A 85 15.01 -2.44 -0.91
N ALA A 86 14.04 -2.28 -0.01
CA ALA A 86 13.94 -3.09 1.20
C ALA A 86 13.75 -4.59 0.87
N LEU A 87 12.96 -4.93 -0.16
CA LEU A 87 12.81 -6.31 -0.65
C LEU A 87 14.11 -6.90 -1.18
N LYS A 88 15.06 -6.11 -1.70
CA LYS A 88 16.35 -6.65 -2.13
C LYS A 88 17.22 -7.09 -0.95
N VAL A 89 17.15 -6.39 0.19
CA VAL A 89 18.05 -6.61 1.35
C VAL A 89 17.41 -7.50 2.44
N GLY A 90 16.10 -7.39 2.66
CA GLY A 90 15.35 -8.18 3.66
C GLY A 90 14.64 -9.37 3.04
N GLY A 91 13.91 -10.19 3.81
CA GLY A 91 12.98 -11.22 3.29
C GLY A 91 11.57 -10.65 3.00
N ALA A 92 10.81 -11.22 2.06
CA ALA A 92 9.47 -10.72 1.72
C ALA A 92 8.53 -10.66 2.94
N ALA A 93 8.58 -11.67 3.81
CA ALA A 93 7.80 -11.70 5.05
C ALA A 93 8.21 -10.56 6.00
N GLN A 94 9.51 -10.32 6.21
CA GLN A 94 9.99 -9.24 7.07
C GLN A 94 9.60 -7.86 6.53
N VAL A 95 9.78 -7.62 5.22
CA VAL A 95 9.48 -6.32 4.60
C VAL A 95 7.96 -6.08 4.56
N ALA A 96 7.15 -7.11 4.29
CA ALA A 96 5.70 -7.01 4.36
C ALA A 96 5.22 -6.69 5.78
N THR A 97 5.81 -7.32 6.78
CA THR A 97 5.52 -7.06 8.20
C THR A 97 5.90 -5.64 8.60
N LEU A 98 7.09 -5.16 8.23
CA LEU A 98 7.51 -3.79 8.50
C LEU A 98 6.60 -2.77 7.79
N ASN A 99 6.19 -3.05 6.56
CA ASN A 99 5.24 -2.21 5.83
C ASN A 99 3.86 -2.15 6.52
N LYS A 100 3.45 -3.19 7.26
CA LYS A 100 2.22 -3.17 8.05
C LYS A 100 2.29 -2.30 9.31
N LEU A 101 3.48 -1.86 9.74
CA LEU A 101 3.60 -0.77 10.73
C LEU A 101 3.02 0.55 10.21
N SER A 102 2.79 0.69 8.89
CA SER A 102 2.01 1.81 8.36
C SER A 102 0.62 1.95 9.03
N ILE A 103 0.02 0.86 9.52
CA ILE A 103 -1.24 0.91 10.27
C ILE A 103 -1.08 1.73 11.57
N VAL A 104 0.08 1.62 12.22
CA VAL A 104 0.43 2.40 13.42
C VAL A 104 0.60 3.87 13.04
N LEU A 105 1.32 4.14 11.95
CA LEU A 105 1.51 5.51 11.47
C LEU A 105 0.18 6.15 11.04
N VAL A 106 -0.71 5.40 10.39
CA VAL A 106 -2.05 5.87 10.03
C VAL A 106 -2.88 6.14 11.27
N ALA A 107 -2.83 5.28 12.30
CA ALA A 107 -3.51 5.54 13.56
C ALA A 107 -2.98 6.81 14.27
N VAL A 108 -1.66 7.00 14.27
CA VAL A 108 -1.02 8.20 14.85
C VAL A 108 -1.37 9.46 14.06
N PHE A 109 -1.24 9.43 12.72
CA PHE A 109 -1.59 10.56 11.87
C PHE A 109 -3.10 10.83 11.87
N GLY A 110 -3.95 9.82 11.90
CA GLY A 110 -5.40 9.95 12.05
C GLY A 110 -5.78 10.64 13.36
N ALA A 111 -5.17 10.23 14.47
CA ALA A 111 -5.41 10.84 15.78
C ALA A 111 -4.86 12.27 15.89
N THR A 112 -3.68 12.55 15.32
CA THR A 112 -2.98 13.84 15.48
C THR A 112 -3.34 14.89 14.42
N LEU A 113 -3.48 14.49 13.16
CA LEU A 113 -3.73 15.40 12.03
C LEU A 113 -5.21 15.46 11.63
N LEU A 114 -5.94 14.34 11.70
CA LEU A 114 -7.38 14.30 11.37
C LEU A 114 -8.29 14.45 12.59
N GLY A 115 -7.75 14.40 13.81
CA GLY A 115 -8.52 14.51 15.06
C GLY A 115 -9.40 13.29 15.36
N GLU A 116 -9.11 12.14 14.74
CA GLU A 116 -9.87 10.92 14.96
C GLU A 116 -9.71 10.43 16.41
N ARG A 117 -10.83 10.24 17.12
CA ARG A 117 -10.83 9.72 18.49
C ARG A 117 -10.78 8.20 18.48
N LEU A 118 -9.57 7.66 18.53
CA LEU A 118 -9.34 6.23 18.75
C LEU A 118 -9.69 5.85 20.20
N SER A 119 -10.50 4.82 20.38
CA SER A 119 -10.82 4.27 21.70
C SER A 119 -9.60 3.59 22.33
N GLY A 120 -9.59 3.42 23.65
CA GLY A 120 -8.51 2.69 24.34
C GLY A 120 -8.33 1.25 23.83
N VAL A 121 -9.41 0.61 23.38
CA VAL A 121 -9.39 -0.73 22.77
C VAL A 121 -8.70 -0.71 21.40
N ASN A 122 -8.90 0.35 20.60
CA ASN A 122 -8.21 0.50 19.31
C ASN A 122 -6.69 0.67 19.52
N TRP A 123 -6.28 1.42 20.54
CA TRP A 123 -4.87 1.56 20.90
C TRP A 123 -4.23 0.24 21.36
N LEU A 124 -4.96 -0.58 22.12
CA LEU A 124 -4.54 -1.95 22.45
C LEU A 124 -4.38 -2.81 21.19
N GLY A 125 -5.30 -2.72 20.24
CA GLY A 125 -5.20 -3.40 18.95
C GLY A 125 -3.96 -2.98 18.15
N VAL A 126 -3.66 -1.68 18.10
CA VAL A 126 -2.44 -1.15 17.48
C VAL A 126 -1.19 -1.72 18.18
N GLY A 127 -1.17 -1.76 19.51
CA GLY A 127 -0.09 -2.36 20.29
C GLY A 127 0.13 -3.84 19.98
N LEU A 128 -0.95 -4.63 19.88
CA LEU A 128 -0.89 -6.05 19.50
C LEU A 128 -0.35 -6.25 18.08
N VAL A 129 -0.69 -5.37 17.13
CA VAL A 129 -0.13 -5.41 15.77
C VAL A 129 1.38 -5.14 15.79
N VAL A 130 1.85 -4.19 16.59
CA VAL A 130 3.28 -3.91 16.77
C VAL A 130 4.01 -5.12 17.35
N VAL A 131 3.48 -5.72 18.41
CA VAL A 131 4.07 -6.91 19.04
C VAL A 131 4.10 -8.09 18.06
N GLY A 132 3.00 -8.35 17.35
CA GLY A 132 2.93 -9.40 16.32
C GLY A 132 3.92 -9.15 15.18
N ALA A 133 4.08 -7.90 14.75
CA ALA A 133 5.06 -7.52 13.73
C ALA A 133 6.50 -7.76 14.22
N TYR A 134 6.82 -7.36 15.45
CA TYR A 134 8.13 -7.59 16.05
C TYR A 134 8.46 -9.09 16.15
N LEU A 135 7.52 -9.91 16.63
CA LEU A 135 7.68 -11.37 16.73
C LEU A 135 7.94 -12.03 15.37
N LEU A 136 7.24 -11.60 14.31
CA LEU A 136 7.47 -12.11 12.95
C LEU A 136 8.85 -11.73 12.38
N THR A 137 9.46 -10.65 12.88
CA THR A 137 10.82 -10.25 12.51
C THR A 137 11.89 -10.83 13.42
N TRP A 138 11.51 -11.37 14.59
CA TRP A 138 12.41 -11.97 15.56
C TRP A 138 13.01 -13.25 14.96
N ARG A 139 14.32 -13.23 14.74
CA ARG A 139 15.12 -14.42 14.41
C ARG A 139 15.69 -14.98 15.70
N GLY A 140 15.02 -16.00 16.25
CA GLY A 140 15.59 -16.90 17.25
C GLY A 140 16.35 -18.02 16.56
#